data_AF-A0A443QBR0-F1
#
_entry.id   AF-A0A443QBR0-F1
#
_cell.length_a   1.000
_cell.length_b   1.000
_cell.length_c   1.000
_cell.angle_alpha   90.00
_cell.angle_beta   90.00
_cell.angle_gamma   90.00
#
_symmetry.space_group_name_H-M   'P 1'
#
loop_
_entity.id
_entity.type
_entity.pdbx_description
1 polymer ?
#
loop_
_entity_poly.entity_id
_entity_poly.type
_entity_poly.pdbx_seq_one_letter_code
_entity_poly.pdbx_strand_id
1 'polypeptide(L)'
;MDSSHVSLILVKLSAVGFQKYCCKRNVVLGINFSTLSAILKCAENDDSVTLKASNDSDVMCLQFFNKLKQLSEYEVKLMNIDNVYLEIPVSWFCAIIKMSSSTLQSICKDLSQISDSVTIQCDVECVKFTSKGDIGSGAITICANDNVELKIEKQI
;
A
#
# COMPACT_ATOMS: atom_id res chain seq x y z
N MET A 1 -4.39 -10.36 3.45
CA MET A 1 -5.80 -10.10 3.14
C MET A 1 -6.42 -9.43 4.34
N ASP A 2 -7.45 -8.61 4.18
CA ASP A 2 -8.22 -8.17 5.33
C ASP A 2 -9.04 -9.33 5.92
N SER A 3 -9.65 -9.13 7.10
CA SER A 3 -10.41 -10.19 7.78
C SER A 3 -11.63 -10.69 7.01
N SER A 4 -12.15 -9.89 6.06
CA SER A 4 -13.27 -10.30 5.19
C SER A 4 -12.82 -10.98 3.89
N HIS A 5 -11.51 -11.13 3.67
CA HIS A 5 -10.94 -11.73 2.48
C HIS A 5 -11.25 -11.00 1.14
N VAL A 6 -11.56 -9.70 1.19
CA VAL A 6 -11.95 -8.89 0.02
C VAL A 6 -10.79 -8.08 -0.55
N SER A 7 -9.85 -7.66 0.30
CA SER A 7 -8.74 -6.78 -0.06
C SER A 7 -7.38 -7.45 0.12
N LEU A 8 -6.51 -7.30 -0.87
CA LEU A 8 -5.13 -7.78 -0.86
C LEU A 8 -4.16 -6.60 -1.02
N ILE A 9 -3.14 -6.55 -0.15
CA ILE A 9 -2.05 -5.58 -0.25
C ILE A 9 -0.79 -6.35 -0.64
N LEU A 10 -0.18 -5.97 -1.77
CA LEU A 10 1.10 -6.47 -2.21
C LEU A 10 2.11 -5.32 -2.24
N VAL A 11 3.17 -5.45 -1.43
CA VAL A 11 4.26 -4.46 -1.38
C VAL A 11 5.53 -5.08 -1.94
N LYS A 12 6.20 -4.36 -2.83
CA LYS A 12 7.50 -4.76 -3.39
C LYS A 12 8.51 -3.64 -3.19
N LEU A 13 9.52 -3.90 -2.37
CA LEU A 13 10.67 -3.03 -2.22
C LEU A 13 11.83 -3.59 -3.06
N SER A 14 12.26 -2.85 -4.08
CA SER A 14 13.36 -3.27 -4.94
C SER A 14 14.69 -3.17 -4.19
N ALA A 15 15.58 -4.16 -4.37
CA ALA A 15 16.92 -4.16 -3.77
C ALA A 15 17.73 -2.91 -4.12
N VAL A 16 17.49 -2.32 -5.30
CA VAL A 16 18.14 -1.08 -5.77
C VAL A 16 17.74 0.14 -4.92
N GLY A 17 16.60 0.08 -4.24
CA GLY A 17 16.14 1.15 -3.34
C GLY A 17 16.84 1.19 -1.99
N PHE A 18 17.69 0.21 -1.67
CA PHE A 18 18.41 0.14 -0.40
C PHE A 18 19.85 0.58 -0.57
N GLN A 19 20.37 1.38 0.37
CA GLN A 19 21.80 1.73 0.41
C GLN A 19 22.67 0.48 0.60
N LYS A 20 22.20 -0.49 1.38
CA LYS A 20 22.84 -1.79 1.56
C LYS A 20 21.77 -2.86 1.63
N TYR A 21 21.90 -3.88 0.78
CA TYR A 21 21.01 -5.03 0.77
C TYR A 21 21.83 -6.33 0.73
N CYS A 22 21.52 -7.27 1.62
CA CYS A 22 22.16 -8.58 1.66
C CYS A 22 21.13 -9.62 2.10
N CYS A 23 20.69 -10.45 1.16
CA CYS A 23 19.76 -11.54 1.41
C CYS A 23 20.27 -12.77 0.67
N LYS A 24 20.90 -13.71 1.39
CA LYS A 24 21.57 -14.88 0.79
C LYS A 24 20.59 -16.01 0.44
N ARG A 25 19.45 -16.05 1.12
CA ARG A 25 18.42 -17.09 1.00
C ARG A 25 17.06 -16.41 1.13
N ASN A 26 16.03 -17.01 0.54
CA ASN A 26 14.67 -16.56 0.77
C ASN A 26 14.30 -16.81 2.23
N VAL A 27 13.82 -15.77 2.92
CA VAL A 27 13.39 -15.81 4.32
C VAL A 27 11.99 -15.26 4.40
N VAL A 28 11.13 -15.93 5.18
CA VAL A 28 9.78 -15.47 5.49
C VAL A 28 9.80 -14.92 6.91
N LEU A 29 9.43 -13.65 7.06
CA LEU A 29 9.36 -12.99 8.37
C LEU A 29 7.88 -12.70 8.66
N GLY A 30 7.28 -13.44 9.59
CA GLY A 30 5.93 -13.15 10.04
C GLY A 30 5.94 -12.00 11.02
N ILE A 31 5.50 -10.81 10.59
CA ILE A 31 5.61 -9.59 11.39
C ILE A 31 4.22 -9.08 11.76
N ASN A 32 4.02 -8.73 13.02
CA ASN A 32 2.84 -7.97 13.42
C ASN A 32 3.02 -6.50 12.98
N PHE A 33 2.23 -6.07 12.00
CA PHE A 33 2.38 -4.73 11.42
C PHE A 33 2.07 -3.60 12.40
N SER A 34 1.19 -3.83 13.39
CA SER A 34 0.92 -2.85 14.46
C SER A 34 2.15 -2.65 15.34
N THR A 35 2.84 -3.73 15.70
CA THR A 35 4.11 -3.67 16.47
C THR A 35 5.22 -3.02 15.64
N LEU A 36 5.36 -3.41 14.38
CA LEU A 36 6.33 -2.81 13.46
C LEU A 36 6.10 -1.30 13.33
N SER A 37 4.86 -0.87 13.13
CA SER A 37 4.51 0.56 13.03
C SER A 37 4.84 1.33 14.31
N ALA A 38 4.57 0.75 15.48
CA ALA A 38 4.88 1.37 16.76
C ALA A 38 6.40 1.60 16.92
N ILE A 39 7.23 0.63 16.52
CA ILE A 39 8.69 0.73 16.62
C ILE A 39 9.25 1.69 15.56
N LEU A 40 8.72 1.67 14.34
CA LEU A 40 9.12 2.60 13.28
C LEU A 40 8.85 4.07 13.65
N LYS A 41 7.87 4.36 14.52
CA LYS A 41 7.64 5.73 15.03
C LYS A 41 8.76 6.24 15.93
N CYS A 42 9.66 5.38 16.41
CA CYS A 42 10.83 5.79 17.17
C CYS A 42 11.98 6.29 16.27
N ALA A 43 11.89 6.08 14.96
CA ALA A 43 12.86 6.62 14.00
C ALA A 43 12.46 8.04 13.58
N GLU A 44 13.45 8.93 13.45
CA GLU A 44 13.25 10.24 12.86
C GLU A 44 13.26 10.17 11.32
N ASN A 45 12.74 11.20 10.65
CA ASN A 45 12.62 11.24 9.18
C ASN A 45 13.97 11.11 8.45
N ASP A 46 15.05 11.52 9.12
CA ASP A 46 16.41 11.52 8.58
C ASP A 46 17.25 10.32 9.04
N ASP A 47 16.67 9.42 9.83
CA ASP A 47 17.39 8.27 10.37
C ASP A 47 17.59 7.19 9.31
N SER A 48 18.76 6.57 9.35
CA SER A 48 19.00 5.35 8.57
C SER A 48 18.41 4.14 9.31
N VAL A 49 17.54 3.41 8.64
CA VAL A 49 16.87 2.23 9.18
C VAL A 49 17.49 0.96 8.58
N THR A 50 17.97 0.08 9.45
CA THR A 50 18.50 -1.23 9.06
C THR A 50 17.67 -2.35 9.67
N LEU A 51 17.19 -3.26 8.83
CA LEU A 51 16.51 -4.48 9.23
C LEU A 51 17.50 -5.65 9.20
N LYS A 52 17.60 -6.38 10.31
CA LYS A 52 18.39 -7.60 10.43
C LYS A 52 17.52 -8.73 10.93
N ALA A 53 17.58 -9.87 10.25
CA ALA A 53 16.95 -11.11 10.69
C ALA A 53 17.89 -12.27 10.39
N SER A 54 17.89 -13.26 11.28
CA SER A 54 18.59 -14.52 11.08
C SER A 54 17.57 -15.63 10.81
N ASN A 55 17.96 -16.64 10.03
CA ASN A 55 17.02 -17.68 9.58
C ASN A 55 16.41 -18.50 10.73
N ASP A 56 17.15 -18.70 11.82
CA ASP A 56 16.76 -19.55 12.95
C ASP A 56 16.38 -18.72 14.19
N SER A 57 16.04 -17.45 13.99
CA SER A 57 15.72 -16.54 15.10
C SER A 57 14.24 -16.19 15.10
N ASP A 58 13.62 -16.30 16.27
CA ASP A 58 12.26 -15.84 16.52
C ASP A 58 12.17 -14.30 16.67
N VAL A 59 13.28 -13.59 16.44
CA VAL A 59 13.36 -12.13 16.55
C VAL A 59 13.97 -11.49 15.32
N MET A 60 13.41 -10.33 14.96
CA MET A 60 13.96 -9.41 13.98
C MET A 60 14.48 -8.17 14.72
N CYS A 61 15.67 -7.72 14.34
CA CYS A 61 16.28 -6.51 14.89
C CYS A 61 16.10 -5.34 13.92
N LEU A 62 15.63 -4.21 14.44
CA LEU A 62 15.59 -2.91 13.77
C LEU A 62 16.63 -2.01 14.42
N GLN A 63 17.49 -1.43 13.59
CA GLN A 63 18.50 -0.48 14.02
C GLN A 63 18.21 0.86 13.38
N PHE A 64 18.10 1.91 14.19
CA PHE A 64 17.99 3.29 13.72
C PHE A 64 19.30 4.00 14.04
N PHE A 65 19.91 4.59 13.03
CA PHE A 65 21.16 5.31 13.18
C PHE A 65 20.99 6.74 12.68
N ASN A 66 21.16 7.68 13.61
CA ASN A 66 20.92 9.09 13.38
C ASN A 66 22.19 9.86 12.96
N LYS A 67 22.01 11.11 12.56
CA LYS A 67 23.13 12.01 12.17
C LYS A 67 24.09 12.32 13.32
N LEU A 68 23.65 12.19 14.57
CA LEU A 68 24.44 12.39 15.79
C LEU A 68 25.26 11.15 16.20
N LYS A 69 25.28 10.10 15.35
CA LYS A 69 25.94 8.81 15.61
C LYS A 69 25.37 8.03 16.79
N GLN A 70 24.14 8.32 17.19
CA GLN A 70 23.39 7.49 18.12
C GLN A 70 22.81 6.28 17.37
N LEU A 71 22.95 5.11 17.99
CA LEU A 71 22.38 3.86 17.54
C LEU A 71 21.26 3.45 18.50
N SER A 72 20.06 3.29 17.98
CA SER A 72 18.92 2.73 18.71
C SER A 72 18.59 1.36 18.14
N GLU A 73 18.55 0.34 19.00
CA GLU A 73 18.28 -1.04 18.60
C GLU A 73 16.99 -1.54 19.25
N TYR A 74 16.12 -2.11 18.43
CA TYR A 74 14.83 -2.66 18.86
C TYR A 74 14.68 -4.08 18.34
N GLU A 75 14.21 -4.99 19.19
CA GLU A 75 13.92 -6.36 18.82
C GLU A 75 12.40 -6.58 18.74
N VAL A 76 11.98 -7.25 17.66
CA VAL A 76 10.58 -7.57 17.38
C VAL A 76 10.43 -9.07 17.30
N LYS A 77 9.52 -9.63 18.09
CA LYS A 77 9.17 -11.04 17.98
C LYS A 77 8.47 -11.32 16.66
N LEU A 78 8.94 -12.34 15.98
CA LEU A 78 8.32 -12.87 14.79
C LEU A 78 7.17 -13.81 15.17
N MET A 79 6.22 -13.92 14.27
CA MET A 79 5.09 -14.83 14.37
C MET A 79 5.28 -15.92 13.32
N ASN A 80 4.89 -17.15 13.66
CA ASN A 80 4.77 -18.19 12.66
C ASN A 80 3.50 -17.92 11.84
N ILE A 81 3.66 -17.71 10.54
CA ILE A 81 2.56 -17.44 9.62
C ILE A 81 2.61 -18.49 8.53
N ASP A 82 1.50 -19.18 8.32
CA ASP A 82 1.36 -20.09 7.20
C ASP A 82 1.46 -19.31 5.89
N ASN A 83 2.42 -19.71 5.07
CA ASN A 83 2.77 -18.96 3.87
C ASN A 83 1.74 -19.22 2.77
N VAL A 84 0.66 -18.44 2.75
CA VAL A 84 -0.35 -18.50 1.68
C VAL A 84 0.14 -17.67 0.50
N TYR A 85 0.84 -18.33 -0.43
CA TYR A 85 1.25 -17.70 -1.68
C TYR A 85 0.03 -17.59 -2.61
N LEU A 86 -0.40 -16.36 -2.88
CA LEU A 86 -1.43 -16.06 -3.86
C LEU A 86 -0.74 -15.58 -5.14
N GLU A 87 -0.79 -16.38 -6.19
CA GLU A 87 -0.42 -15.92 -7.52
C GLU A 87 -1.51 -14.99 -8.05
N ILE A 88 -1.14 -13.73 -8.33
CA ILE A 88 -2.03 -12.79 -8.98
C ILE A 88 -1.95 -13.06 -10.49
N PRO A 89 -3.03 -13.50 -11.14
CA PRO A 89 -3.02 -13.75 -12.57
C PRO A 89 -2.79 -12.45 -13.33
N VAL A 90 -2.13 -12.54 -14.48
CA VAL A 90 -2.03 -11.42 -15.41
C VAL A 90 -3.40 -11.23 -16.04
N SER A 91 -4.08 -10.17 -15.63
CA SER A 91 -5.40 -9.80 -16.14
C SER A 91 -5.30 -8.57 -17.03
N TRP A 92 -6.10 -8.56 -18.09
CA TRP A 92 -6.30 -7.40 -18.94
C TRP A 92 -7.31 -6.46 -18.27
N PHE A 93 -6.99 -5.17 -18.23
CA PHE A 93 -7.85 -4.16 -17.61
C PHE A 93 -8.56 -3.35 -18.70
N CYS A 94 -9.89 -3.22 -18.61
CA CYS A 94 -10.65 -2.45 -19.60
C CYS A 94 -10.31 -0.95 -19.59
N ALA A 95 -9.86 -0.42 -18.45
CA ALA A 95 -9.47 0.97 -18.30
C ALA A 95 -8.35 1.13 -17.25
N ILE A 96 -7.42 2.05 -17.51
CA ILE A 96 -6.37 2.48 -16.60
C ILE A 96 -6.51 3.99 -16.41
N ILE A 97 -6.76 4.38 -15.18
CA ILE A 97 -6.93 5.78 -14.78
C ILE A 97 -5.72 6.17 -13.95
N LYS A 98 -4.97 7.17 -14.39
CA LYS A 98 -3.92 7.81 -13.58
C LYS A 98 -4.39 9.18 -13.15
N MET A 99 -4.36 9.41 -11.84
CA MET A 99 -4.70 10.69 -11.24
C MET A 99 -3.85 10.91 -9.98
N SER A 100 -3.88 12.14 -9.45
CA SER A 100 -3.27 12.42 -8.15
C SER A 100 -3.90 11.58 -7.05
N SER A 101 -3.06 10.99 -6.19
CA SER A 101 -3.50 10.25 -5.01
C SER A 101 -4.28 11.13 -4.02
N SER A 102 -3.91 12.42 -3.92
CA SER A 102 -4.64 13.38 -3.08
C SER A 102 -6.07 13.60 -3.58
N THR A 103 -6.26 13.69 -4.90
CA THR A 103 -7.57 13.84 -5.53
C THR A 103 -8.44 12.60 -5.27
N LEU A 104 -7.90 11.40 -5.52
CA LEU A 104 -8.63 10.15 -5.24
C LEU A 104 -9.00 10.02 -3.75
N GLN A 105 -8.09 10.41 -2.84
CA GLN A 105 -8.37 10.39 -1.41
C GLN A 105 -9.52 11.33 -1.04
N SER A 106 -9.53 12.56 -1.58
CA SER A 106 -10.62 13.51 -1.32
C SER A 106 -11.97 12.99 -1.84
N ILE A 107 -12.01 12.45 -3.06
CA ILE A 107 -13.23 11.84 -3.63
C ILE A 107 -13.78 10.76 -2.71
N CYS A 108 -12.93 9.83 -2.25
CA CYS A 108 -13.35 8.77 -1.35
C CYS A 108 -13.89 9.30 -0.02
N LYS A 109 -13.26 10.35 0.56
CA LYS A 109 -13.72 10.99 1.81
C LYS A 109 -15.06 11.70 1.65
N ASP A 110 -15.26 12.38 0.53
CA ASP A 110 -16.48 13.13 0.25
C ASP A 110 -17.66 12.18 0.03
N LEU A 111 -17.45 11.14 -0.79
CA LEU A 111 -18.49 10.16 -1.12
C LEU A 111 -18.81 9.20 0.03
N SER A 112 -17.85 8.94 0.94
CA SER A 112 -18.10 8.15 2.14
C SER A 112 -19.03 8.83 3.15
N GLN A 113 -19.26 10.14 3.02
CA GLN A 113 -20.28 10.83 3.84
C GLN A 113 -21.71 10.45 3.42
N ILE A 114 -21.89 9.98 2.18
CA ILE A 114 -23.20 9.69 1.58
C ILE A 114 -23.55 8.21 1.69
N SER A 115 -22.60 7.33 1.37
CA SER A 115 -22.78 5.89 1.38
C SER A 115 -21.44 5.17 1.49
N ASP A 116 -21.47 3.95 2.01
CA ASP A 116 -20.32 3.04 2.08
C ASP A 116 -19.95 2.45 0.70
N SER A 117 -20.80 2.66 -0.31
CA SER A 117 -20.61 2.15 -1.67
C SER A 117 -20.36 3.27 -2.68
N VAL A 118 -19.29 3.12 -3.47
CA VAL A 118 -18.95 4.02 -4.58
C VAL A 118 -18.94 3.24 -5.89
N THR A 119 -19.71 3.70 -6.87
CA THR A 119 -19.66 3.21 -8.26
C THR A 119 -18.69 4.06 -9.06
N ILE A 120 -17.71 3.41 -9.69
CA ILE A 120 -16.75 4.04 -10.60
C ILE A 120 -17.14 3.67 -12.03
N GLN A 121 -17.46 4.67 -12.84
CA GLN A 121 -17.75 4.52 -14.26
C GLN A 121 -16.70 5.27 -15.08
N CYS A 122 -16.12 4.62 -16.08
CA CYS A 122 -15.17 5.25 -16.99
C CYS A 122 -15.82 5.38 -18.38
N ASP A 123 -15.91 6.62 -18.87
CA ASP A 123 -16.26 6.96 -20.25
C ASP A 123 -14.98 7.38 -21.01
N VAL A 124 -15.10 7.65 -22.32
CA VAL A 124 -13.96 7.89 -23.22
C VAL A 124 -13.02 9.01 -22.74
N GLU A 125 -13.59 10.09 -22.20
CA GLU A 125 -12.82 11.28 -21.79
C GLU A 125 -12.97 11.62 -20.30
N CYS A 126 -13.86 10.95 -19.57
CA CYS A 126 -14.13 11.27 -18.17
C CYS A 126 -14.33 10.01 -17.33
N VAL A 127 -13.94 10.09 -16.06
CA VAL A 127 -14.28 9.13 -15.02
C VAL A 127 -15.31 9.76 -14.08
N LYS A 128 -16.35 9.00 -13.74
CA LYS A 128 -17.43 9.41 -12.85
C LYS A 128 -17.48 8.50 -11.62
N PHE A 129 -17.40 9.11 -10.45
CA PHE A 129 -17.58 8.47 -9.16
C PHE A 129 -18.98 8.83 -8.65
N THR A 130 -19.80 7.83 -8.36
CA THR A 130 -21.18 8.03 -7.89
C THR A 130 -21.40 7.29 -6.58
N SER A 131 -22.08 7.93 -5.64
CA SER A 131 -22.52 7.33 -4.38
C SER A 131 -24.00 7.61 -4.18
N LYS A 132 -24.75 6.61 -3.72
CA LYS A 132 -26.18 6.72 -3.42
C LYS A 132 -26.41 6.08 -2.05
N GLY A 133 -27.04 6.84 -1.16
CA GLY A 133 -27.39 6.40 0.19
C GLY A 133 -28.69 7.04 0.65
N ASP A 134 -29.05 6.79 1.90
CA ASP A 134 -30.35 7.23 2.45
C ASP A 134 -30.46 8.75 2.57
N ILE A 135 -29.33 9.43 2.79
CA ILE A 135 -29.28 10.89 2.92
C ILE A 135 -29.31 11.62 1.57
N GLY A 136 -29.07 10.91 0.46
CA GLY A 136 -29.03 11.49 -0.88
C GLY A 136 -28.06 10.81 -1.84
N SER A 137 -27.68 11.52 -2.89
CA SER A 137 -26.76 11.04 -3.92
C SER A 137 -25.69 12.07 -4.23
N GLY A 138 -24.45 11.59 -4.43
CA GLY A 138 -23.32 12.40 -4.87
C GLY A 138 -22.72 11.87 -6.16
N ALA A 139 -22.24 12.77 -7.01
CA ALA A 139 -21.51 12.42 -8.21
C ALA A 139 -20.36 13.39 -8.45
N ILE A 140 -19.15 12.85 -8.66
CA ILE A 140 -17.95 13.60 -9.00
C ILE A 140 -17.47 13.10 -10.35
N THR A 141 -17.38 14.01 -11.32
CA THR A 141 -16.89 13.69 -12.67
C THR A 141 -15.58 14.41 -12.92
N ILE A 142 -14.57 13.67 -13.36
CA ILE A 142 -13.24 14.18 -13.70
C ILE A 142 -12.99 13.85 -15.16
N CYS A 143 -12.77 14.88 -15.97
CA CYS A 143 -12.40 14.71 -17.36
C CYS A 143 -10.89 14.81 -17.55
N ALA A 144 -10.39 14.16 -18.59
CA ALA A 144 -8.98 14.13 -18.93
C ALA A 144 -8.43 15.55 -19.08
N ASN A 145 -7.32 15.80 -18.40
CA ASN A 145 -6.55 17.02 -18.46
C ASN A 145 -5.07 16.68 -18.24
N ASP A 146 -4.18 17.67 -18.23
CA ASP A 146 -2.74 17.45 -18.04
C ASP A 146 -2.38 16.68 -16.76
N ASN A 147 -3.28 16.64 -15.75
CA ASN A 147 -3.08 15.96 -14.47
C ASN A 147 -3.80 14.60 -14.36
N VAL A 148 -4.62 14.23 -15.34
CA VAL A 148 -5.43 13.00 -15.34
C VAL A 148 -5.34 12.31 -16.68
N GLU A 149 -4.57 11.22 -16.73
CA GLU A 149 -4.46 10.36 -17.92
C GLU A 149 -5.48 9.22 -17.85
N LEU A 150 -6.32 9.13 -18.88
CA LEU A 150 -7.26 8.01 -19.07
C LEU A 150 -6.78 7.17 -20.26
N LYS A 151 -6.56 5.87 -20.03
CA LYS A 151 -6.30 4.89 -21.09
C LYS A 151 -7.38 3.83 -21.07
N ILE A 152 -8.15 3.75 -22.14
CA ILE A 152 -9.15 2.70 -22.33
C ILE A 152 -8.60 1.71 -23.34
N GLU A 153 -8.41 0.47 -22.91
CA GLU A 153 -8.08 -0.63 -23.80
C GLU A 153 -9.40 -1.19 -24.33
N LYS A 154 -9.74 -0.84 -25.58
CA LYS A 154 -10.87 -1.47 -26.27
C LYS A 154 -10.52 -2.94 -26.50
N GLN A 155 -11.23 -3.84 -25.82
CA GLN A 155 -11.26 -5.24 -26.24
C GLN A 155 -11.89 -5.28 -27.64
N ILE A 156 -11.11 -5.71 -28.63
CA ILE A 156 -11.58 -6.09 -29.97
C ILE A 156 -12.03 -7.54 -29.89
#